data_AF-X7F9F4-F1
#
_entry.id   AF-X7F9F4-F1
#
_cell.length_a   1.000
_cell.length_b   1.000
_cell.length_c   1.000
_cell.angle_alpha   90.00
_cell.angle_beta   90.00
_cell.angle_gamma   90.00
#
_symmetry.space_group_name_H-M   'P 1'
#
loop_
_entity.id
_entity.type
_entity.pdbx_description
1 polymer ?
#
loop_
_entity_poly.entity_id
_entity_poly.type
_entity_poly.pdbx_seq_one_letter_code
_entity_poly.pdbx_strand_id
1 'polypeptide(L)'
;MSWGPSIRHDGKGCPLPHGTRTRAVFEDEPGEFSGEIEGVAGATGGYSWDWTWWRKSAPDGCRVARIVRYRVWSDDRGDTATRAARRRDVVPA
;
A
#
# COMPACT_ATOMS: atom_id res chain seq x y z
N MET A 1 17.55 -3.47 9.86
CA MET A 1 16.19 -2.87 9.76
C MET A 1 16.16 -1.90 8.59
N SER A 2 15.36 -2.13 7.56
CA SER A 2 15.32 -1.26 6.38
C SER A 2 13.99 -1.37 5.62
N TRP A 3 13.75 -0.39 4.74
CA TRP A 3 12.68 -0.47 3.77
C TRP A 3 13.03 -1.48 2.67
N GLY A 4 12.13 -2.45 2.46
CA GLY A 4 12.23 -3.41 1.37
C GLY A 4 12.18 -2.75 -0.02
N PRO A 5 12.18 -3.56 -1.10
CA PRO A 5 12.05 -3.04 -2.46
C PRO A 5 10.72 -2.30 -2.66
N SER A 6 10.67 -1.45 -3.68
CA SER A 6 9.40 -0.88 -4.15
C SER A 6 8.59 -1.95 -4.88
N ILE A 7 7.35 -2.12 -4.46
CA ILE A 7 6.39 -3.10 -4.99
C ILE A 7 5.28 -2.33 -5.67
N ARG A 8 4.92 -2.72 -6.90
CA ARG A 8 3.81 -2.11 -7.63
C ARG A 8 2.50 -2.68 -7.10
N HIS A 9 1.51 -1.82 -6.89
CA HIS A 9 0.19 -2.27 -6.47
C HIS A 9 -0.72 -2.47 -7.70
N ASP A 10 -1.51 -3.54 -7.65
CA ASP A 10 -2.52 -3.92 -8.64
C ASP A 10 -3.95 -3.41 -8.34
N GLY A 11 -4.16 -2.75 -7.20
CA GLY A 11 -5.44 -2.19 -6.80
C GLY A 11 -6.50 -3.16 -6.29
N LYS A 12 -6.13 -4.40 -5.95
CA LYS A 12 -7.08 -5.45 -5.54
C LYS A 12 -7.22 -5.60 -4.02
N GLY A 13 -7.06 -4.49 -3.28
CA GLY A 13 -7.06 -4.48 -1.82
C GLY A 13 -5.67 -4.72 -1.22
N CYS A 14 -5.57 -4.61 0.10
CA CYS A 14 -4.28 -4.68 0.79
C CYS A 14 -3.78 -6.13 0.89
N PRO A 15 -2.62 -6.48 0.31
CA PRO A 15 -2.08 -7.85 0.38
C PRO A 15 -1.29 -8.12 1.66
N LEU A 16 -1.12 -7.10 2.52
CA LEU A 16 -0.25 -7.15 3.68
C LEU A 16 -1.03 -7.49 4.95
N PRO A 17 -0.42 -8.22 5.90
CA PRO A 17 -1.02 -8.42 7.22
C PRO A 17 -1.33 -7.08 7.90
N HIS A 18 -2.45 -7.03 8.62
CA HIS A 18 -2.78 -5.87 9.47
C HIS A 18 -1.63 -5.59 10.44
N GLY A 19 -1.29 -4.31 10.63
CA GLY A 19 -0.16 -3.91 11.47
C GLY A 19 1.17 -3.77 10.72
N THR A 20 1.26 -4.20 9.46
CA THR A 20 2.49 -4.07 8.66
C THR A 20 2.80 -2.60 8.38
N ARG A 21 3.99 -2.13 8.77
CA ARG A 21 4.42 -0.76 8.45
C ARG A 21 4.83 -0.66 6.98
N THR A 22 4.32 0.36 6.31
CA THR A 22 4.49 0.58 4.87
C THR A 22 4.89 2.02 4.58
N ARG A 23 5.59 2.23 3.46
CA ARG A 23 5.67 3.52 2.78
C ARG A 23 4.94 3.40 1.46
N ALA A 24 3.88 4.17 1.26
CA ALA A 24 3.05 4.12 0.07
C ALA A 24 3.25 5.37 -0.80
N VAL A 25 3.28 5.15 -2.10
CA VAL A 25 3.22 6.20 -3.14
C VAL A 25 1.83 6.15 -3.72
N PHE A 26 1.16 7.30 -3.75
CA PHE A 26 -0.17 7.45 -4.34
C PHE A 26 -0.06 7.88 -5.80
N GLU A 27 -1.10 7.61 -6.56
CA GLU A 27 -1.28 8.20 -7.88
C GLU A 27 -1.33 9.72 -7.77
N ASP A 28 -0.56 10.38 -8.65
CA ASP A 28 -0.80 11.75 -9.11
C ASP A 28 -1.01 12.76 -7.98
N GLU A 29 -0.03 12.80 -7.06
CA GLU A 29 0.11 13.79 -5.96
C GLU A 29 -1.23 14.43 -5.57
N PRO A 30 -2.12 13.69 -4.88
CA PRO A 30 -3.55 14.01 -4.78
C PRO A 30 -3.85 15.19 -3.83
N GLY A 31 -2.98 16.21 -3.78
CA GLY A 31 -3.04 17.36 -2.88
C GLY A 31 -2.14 17.16 -1.66
N GLU A 32 -2.73 17.08 -0.47
CA GLU A 32 -2.08 17.04 0.86
C GLU A 32 -1.06 15.91 1.05
N PHE A 33 -1.11 14.90 0.17
CA PHE A 33 -0.28 13.72 0.17
C PHE A 33 0.75 13.80 -0.96
N SER A 34 1.77 14.64 -0.78
CA SER A 34 2.94 14.65 -1.65
C SER A 34 4.01 13.68 -1.14
N GLY A 35 4.61 12.91 -2.04
CA GLY A 35 5.68 11.95 -1.72
C GLY A 35 5.25 10.61 -1.12
N GLU A 36 6.23 9.89 -0.55
CA GLU A 36 5.99 8.60 0.14
C GLU A 36 5.39 8.85 1.53
N ILE A 37 4.26 8.21 1.82
CA ILE A 37 3.59 8.32 3.12
C ILE A 37 3.80 7.05 3.92
N GLU A 38 4.23 7.22 5.16
CA GLU A 38 4.27 6.12 6.12
C GLU A 38 2.88 5.80 6.66
N GLY A 39 2.50 4.54 6.60
CA GLY A 39 1.23 4.05 7.10
C GLY A 39 1.31 2.62 7.60
N VAL A 40 0.22 2.16 8.20
CA VAL A 40 0.08 0.79 8.69
C VAL A 40 -0.98 0.08 7.85
N ALA A 41 -0.62 -1.04 7.24
CA ALA A 41 -1.55 -1.88 6.49
C ALA A 41 -2.73 -2.29 7.37
N GLY A 42 -3.94 -2.21 6.83
CA GLY A 42 -5.16 -2.53 7.57
C GLY A 42 -5.58 -1.49 8.61
N ALA A 43 -4.89 -0.34 8.71
CA ALA A 43 -5.41 0.80 9.46
C ALA A 43 -6.72 1.30 8.84
N THR A 44 -7.60 1.81 9.70
CA THR A 44 -8.95 2.27 9.36
C THR A 44 -8.93 3.19 8.15
N GLY A 45 -9.61 2.81 7.06
CA GLY A 45 -9.65 3.59 5.82
C GLY A 45 -8.90 3.01 4.62
N GLY A 46 -8.65 1.69 4.58
CA GLY A 46 -7.95 0.95 3.49
C GLY A 46 -8.50 1.06 2.06
N TYR A 47 -9.37 2.04 1.77
CA TYR A 47 -9.92 2.37 0.46
C TYR A 47 -8.84 2.60 -0.59
N SER A 48 -7.70 3.17 -0.23
CA SER A 48 -6.63 3.46 -1.18
C SER A 48 -5.92 2.21 -1.74
N TRP A 49 -6.07 1.06 -1.07
CA TRP A 49 -5.57 -0.23 -1.54
C TRP A 49 -6.54 -0.91 -2.53
N ASP A 50 -7.82 -0.56 -2.48
CA ASP A 50 -8.83 -1.10 -3.40
C ASP A 50 -9.23 -0.01 -4.38
N TRP A 51 -8.73 -0.12 -5.62
CA TRP A 51 -8.96 0.90 -6.64
C TRP A 51 -10.42 0.97 -7.10
N THR A 52 -11.30 0.07 -6.67
CA THR A 52 -12.74 0.26 -6.86
C THR A 52 -13.26 1.48 -6.08
N TRP A 53 -12.53 1.94 -5.05
CA TRP A 53 -12.80 3.16 -4.32
C TRP A 53 -12.16 4.41 -4.92
N TRP A 54 -11.25 4.24 -5.89
CA TRP A 54 -10.52 5.33 -6.50
C TRP A 54 -11.47 6.43 -7.01
N ARG A 55 -11.14 7.70 -6.72
CA ARG A 55 -11.91 8.90 -7.05
C ARG A 55 -13.27 9.01 -6.36
N LYS A 56 -13.71 8.04 -5.56
CA LYS A 56 -14.90 8.15 -4.71
C LYS A 56 -14.57 8.91 -3.43
N SER A 57 -15.62 9.38 -2.75
CA SER A 57 -15.50 9.97 -1.42
C SER A 57 -15.43 8.88 -0.36
N ALA A 58 -14.44 8.97 0.53
CA ALA A 58 -14.40 8.21 1.76
C ALA A 58 -15.40 8.79 2.79
N PRO A 59 -15.73 8.07 3.87
CA PRO A 59 -16.69 8.51 4.88
C PRO A 59 -16.33 9.83 5.60
N ASP A 60 -15.05 10.20 5.59
CA ASP A 60 -14.53 11.47 6.10
C ASP A 60 -14.69 12.64 5.11
N GLY A 61 -15.24 12.39 3.92
CA GLY A 61 -15.40 13.38 2.85
C GLY A 61 -14.19 13.52 1.94
N CYS A 62 -13.06 12.89 2.26
CA CYS A 62 -11.84 12.96 1.45
C CYS A 62 -11.99 12.14 0.17
N ARG A 63 -11.36 12.58 -0.93
CA ARG A 63 -11.33 11.81 -2.17
C ARG A 63 -10.27 10.72 -2.07
N VAL A 64 -10.66 9.48 -2.37
CA VAL A 64 -9.74 8.34 -2.30
C VAL A 64 -8.75 8.41 -3.46
N ALA A 65 -7.47 8.56 -3.10
CA ALA A 65 -6.34 8.34 -3.99
C ALA A 65 -5.93 6.87 -3.98
N ARG A 66 -5.44 6.35 -5.10
CA ARG A 66 -4.99 4.97 -5.17
C ARG A 66 -3.51 4.85 -4.87
N ILE A 67 -3.12 3.84 -4.09
CA ILE A 67 -1.72 3.49 -3.89
C ILE A 67 -1.22 2.81 -5.17
N VAL A 68 -0.16 3.34 -5.78
CA VAL A 68 0.45 2.81 -7.01
C VAL A 68 1.70 1.98 -6.75
N ARG A 69 2.44 2.32 -5.68
CA ARG A 69 3.60 1.57 -5.21
C ARG A 69 3.69 1.61 -3.69
N TYR A 70 4.32 0.62 -3.10
CA TYR A 70 4.60 0.63 -1.67
C TYR A 70 5.89 -0.12 -1.33
N ARG A 71 6.44 0.17 -0.15
CA ARG A 71 7.58 -0.53 0.45
C ARG A 71 7.16 -1.05 1.81
N VAL A 72 7.67 -2.21 2.19
CA VAL A 72 7.38 -2.84 3.50
C VAL A 72 8.59 -2.63 4.40
N TRP A 73 8.35 -2.23 5.64
CA TRP A 73 9.41 -2.22 6.66
C TRP A 73 9.72 -3.66 7.06
N SER A 74 10.99 -4.05 7.05
CA SER A 74 11.42 -5.33 7.60
C SER A 74 12.44 -5.06 8.71
N ASP A 75 12.22 -5.68 9.87
CA ASP A 75 13.35 -5.92 10.76
C ASP A 75 14.21 -7.07 10.19
N ASP A 76 15.48 -7.17 10.62
CA ASP A 76 16.39 -8.23 10.16
C ASP A 76 16.00 -9.63 10.68
N ARG A 77 14.90 -9.78 11.44
CA ARG A 77 14.46 -11.06 12.01
C ARG A 77 13.50 -11.84 11.11
N GLY A 78 13.38 -11.45 9.85
CA GLY A 78 12.78 -12.26 8.79
C GLY A 78 11.27 -12.06 8.71
N ASP A 79 10.84 -11.05 7.97
CA ASP A 79 9.45 -10.64 7.96
C ASP A 79 8.64 -11.29 6.82
N THR A 80 7.67 -12.11 7.22
CA THR A 80 6.68 -12.83 6.42
C THR A 80 5.91 -11.91 5.46
N ALA A 81 5.80 -10.62 5.80
CA ALA A 81 5.09 -9.61 5.02
C ALA A 81 5.69 -9.37 3.62
N THR A 82 7.03 -9.44 3.48
CA THR A 82 7.68 -9.27 2.16
C THR A 82 7.40 -10.45 1.23
N ARG A 83 7.30 -11.67 1.77
CA ARG A 83 6.93 -12.87 0.99
C ARG A 83 5.47 -12.84 0.57
N ALA A 84 4.55 -12.36 1.42
CA ALA A 84 3.14 -12.25 1.09
C ALA A 84 2.90 -11.28 -0.08
N ALA A 85 3.58 -10.14 -0.09
CA ALA A 85 3.49 -9.16 -1.17
C ALA A 85 3.98 -9.72 -2.52
N ARG A 86 5.08 -10.47 -2.53
CA ARG A 86 5.68 -11.01 -3.77
C ARG A 86 4.96 -12.21 -4.39
N ARG A 87 4.17 -12.95 -3.61
CA ARG A 87 3.52 -14.20 -4.08
C ARG A 87 2.42 -13.98 -5.12
N ARG A 88 1.96 -12.74 -5.34
CA ARG A 88 0.95 -12.42 -6.38
C ARG A 88 1.53 -11.82 -7.67
N ASP A 89 2.83 -11.49 -7.70
CA ASP A 89 3.49 -10.91 -8.88
C ASP A 89 4.01 -11.95 -9.90
N VAL A 90 3.87 -13.26 -9.63
CA VAL A 90 4.20 -14.29 -10.61
C VAL A 90 3.01 -14.50 -11.54
N VAL A 91 2.93 -13.67 -12.59
CA VAL A 91 2.19 -14.02 -13.80
C VAL A 91 3.11 -14.97 -14.59
N PRO A 92 2.74 -16.24 -14.83
CA PRO A 92 3.51 -17.10 -15.73
C PRO A 92 3.47 -16.49 -17.14
N ALA A 93 4.64 -16.48 -17.80
CA ALA A 93 4.84 -16.02 -19.15
C ALA A 93 4.00 -16.78 -20.18
#